data_AF-A0A7C4X6M6-F1
#
_entry.id   AF-A0A7C4X6M6-F1
#
_cell.length_a   1.000
_cell.length_b   1.000
_cell.length_c   1.000
_cell.angle_alpha   90.00
_cell.angle_beta   90.00
_cell.angle_gamma   90.00
#
_symmetry.space_group_name_H-M   'P 1'
#
loop_
_entity.id
_entity.type
_entity.pdbx_description
1 polymer ?
#
loop_
_entity_poly.entity_id
_entity_poly.type
_entity_poly.pdbx_seq_one_letter_code
_entity_poly.pdbx_strand_id
1 'polypeptide(L)' 'MMTIQKDRVVSIEYELKDPSGNIIDSSKGAPDLVYIHGNGYLIPGLEKELEGKQV' A
#
# COMPACT_ATOMS: atom_id res chain seq x y z
N MET A 1 17.72 -5.33 6.61
CA MET A 1 16.46 -4.58 6.50
C MET A 1 15.75 -5.04 5.23
N MET A 2 14.43 -5.19 5.26
CA MET A 2 13.66 -5.57 4.08
C MET A 2 13.20 -4.32 3.34
N THR A 3 13.36 -4.31 2.02
CA THR A 3 12.93 -3.20 1.16
C THR A 3 11.71 -3.64 0.37
N ILE A 4 10.69 -2.78 0.33
CA ILE A 4 9.54 -2.97 -0.56
C ILE A 4 10.01 -2.77 -2.00
N GLN A 5 9.83 -3.79 -2.83
CA GLN A 5 10.25 -3.79 -4.24
C GLN A 5 9.42 -4.82 -5.02
N LYS A 6 9.53 -4.77 -6.36
CA LYS A 6 8.83 -5.70 -7.26
C LYS A 6 8.95 -7.17 -6.84
N ASP A 7 7.83 -7.89 -6.99
CA ASP A 7 7.65 -9.32 -6.74
C ASP A 7 7.86 -9.74 -5.27
N ARG A 8 7.59 -8.82 -4.35
CA ARG A 8 7.51 -9.08 -2.91
C ARG A 8 6.06 -9.11 -2.44
N VAL A 9 5.78 -10.03 -1.52
CA VAL A 9 4.53 -10.03 -0.76
C VAL A 9 4.64 -9.00 0.35
N VAL A 10 3.69 -8.07 0.40
CA VAL A 10 3.66 -6.97 1.37
C VAL A 10 2.32 -6.97 2.07
N SER A 11 2.35 -6.80 3.39
CA SER A 11 1.18 -6.59 4.25
C SER A 11 1.19 -5.15 4.73
N ILE A 12 0.10 -4.40 4.54
CA ILE A 12 0.00 -3.01 4.97
C ILE A 12 -1.33 -2.74 5.70
N GLU A 13 -1.25 -1.87 6.71
CA GLU A 13 -2.40 -1.08 7.17
C GLU A 13 -2.38 0.26 6.41
N TYR A 14 -3.52 0.69 5.86
CA TYR A 14 -3.60 1.91 5.07
C TYR A 14 -4.89 2.71 5.30
N GLU A 15 -4.80 4.01 5.03
CA GLU A 15 -5.92 4.94 4.91
C GLU A 15 -5.65 5.81 3.68
N LEU A 16 -6.49 5.69 2.66
CA LEU A 16 -6.40 6.45 1.43
C LEU A 16 -7.32 7.66 1.53
N LYS A 17 -6.77 8.85 1.27
CA LYS A 17 -7.52 10.12 1.26
C LYS A 17 -7.47 10.80 -0.09
N ASP A 18 -8.53 11.53 -0.40
CA ASP A 18 -8.54 12.49 -1.50
C ASP A 18 -7.77 13.77 -1.12
N PRO A 19 -7.50 14.68 -2.08
CA PRO A 19 -6.83 15.96 -1.78
C PRO A 19 -7.59 16.89 -0.83
N SER A 20 -8.89 16.67 -0.62
CA SER A 20 -9.71 17.40 0.35
C SER A 20 -9.67 16.79 1.75
N GLY A 21 -8.99 15.64 1.91
CA GLY A 21 -8.84 14.93 3.18
C GLY A 21 -9.94 13.91 3.48
N ASN A 22 -10.87 13.67 2.56
CA ASN A 22 -11.92 12.65 2.75
C ASN A 22 -11.32 11.26 2.59
N ILE A 23 -11.73 10.33 3.45
CA ILE A 23 -11.31 8.93 3.34
C ILE A 23 -12.03 8.30 2.14
N ILE A 24 -11.24 7.82 1.17
CA ILE A 24 -11.70 7.06 0.01
C ILE A 24 -11.80 5.59 0.39
N ASP A 25 -10.79 5.08 1.10
CA ASP A 25 -10.68 3.68 1.48
C ASP A 25 -9.77 3.51 2.71
N SER A 26 -9.92 2.42 3.45
CA SER A 26 -9.06 2.10 4.60
C SER A 26 -9.14 0.63 4.98
N SER A 27 -8.02 0.07 5.42
CA SER A 27 -7.99 -1.25 6.08
C SER A 27 -8.38 -1.19 7.56
N LYS A 28 -8.70 -0.03 8.12
CA LYS A 28 -8.98 0.14 9.55
C LYS A 28 -10.20 -0.69 9.95
N GLY A 29 -10.01 -1.57 10.94
CA GLY A 29 -11.06 -2.49 11.41
C GLY A 29 -11.23 -3.75 10.55
N ALA A 30 -10.37 -3.95 9.55
CA ALA A 30 -10.24 -5.17 8.77
C ALA A 30 -8.82 -5.75 8.95
N PRO A 31 -8.57 -6.99 8.50
CA PRO A 31 -7.21 -7.51 8.37
C PRO A 31 -6.37 -6.65 7.41
N ASP A 32 -5.05 -6.68 7.60
CA ASP A 32 -4.10 -6.03 6.69
C ASP A 32 -4.34 -6.41 5.23
N LEU A 33 -4.13 -5.43 4.34
CA LEU A 33 -4.12 -5.70 2.91
C LEU A 33 -2.81 -6.39 2.54
N VAL A 34 -2.93 -7.63 2.05
CA VAL A 34 -1.81 -8.40 1.53
C VAL A 34 -1.85 -8.39 0.00
N TYR A 35 -0.75 -7.99 -0.62
CA TYR A 35 -0.63 -7.90 -2.08
C TYR A 35 0.80 -8.21 -2.56
N ILE A 36 0.96 -8.40 -3.88
CA ILE A 36 2.28 -8.55 -4.53
C ILE A 36 2.68 -7.21 -5.14
N HIS A 37 3.76 -6.63 -4.66
CA HIS A 37 4.25 -5.32 -5.09
C HIS A 37 4.84 -5.35 -6.51
N GLY A 38 4.67 -4.26 -7.26
CA GLY A 38 5.18 -4.09 -8.63
C GLY A 38 4.41 -4.89 -9.69
N ASN A 39 3.14 -5.20 -9.43
CA ASN A 39 2.29 -6.00 -10.32
C ASN A 39 0.94 -5.33 -10.63
N GLY A 40 0.71 -4.09 -10.19
CA GLY A 40 -0.51 -3.34 -10.51
C GLY A 40 -1.76 -3.84 -9.79
N TYR A 41 -1.59 -4.55 -8.67
CA TYR A 41 -2.69 -4.97 -7.80
C TYR A 41 -3.14 -3.86 -6.84
N LEU A 42 -2.38 -2.77 -6.74
CA LEU A 42 -2.68 -1.63 -5.89
C LEU A 42 -2.85 -0.36 -6.74
N ILE A 43 -3.53 0.65 -6.18
CA ILE A 43 -3.67 1.96 -6.83
C ILE A 43 -2.26 2.51 -7.16
N PRO A 44 -1.97 2.90 -8.42
CA PRO A 44 -0.60 3.22 -8.85
C PRO A 44 0.12 4.28 -8.02
N GLY A 45 -0.63 5.27 -7.52
CA GLY A 45 -0.08 6.29 -6.63
C GLY A 45 0.41 5.70 -5.31
N LEU A 46 -0.38 4.83 -4.69
CA LEU A 46 -0.02 4.17 -3.44
C LEU A 46 1.13 3.17 -3.63
N GLU A 47 1.11 2.39 -4.71
CA GLU A 47 2.20 1.47 -5.03
C GLU A 47 3.53 2.22 -5.20
N LYS A 48 3.52 3.33 -5.95
CA LYS A 48 4.70 4.18 -6.14
C LYS A 48 5.23 4.77 -4.84
N GLU A 49 4.36 5.16 -3.91
CA GLU A 49 4.77 5.71 -2.61
C GLU A 49 5.42 4.65 -1.70
N LEU A 50 5.03 3.38 -1.86
CA LEU A 50 5.54 2.27 -1.06
C LEU A 50 6.88 1.71 -1.59
N GLU A 51 7.14 1.79 -2.89
CA GLU A 51 8.40 1.33 -3.52
C GLU A 51 9.62 1.94 -2.80
N GLY A 52 10.58 1.09 -2.44
CA GLY A 52 11.83 1.50 -1.78
C GLY A 52 11.73 1.79 -0.27
N LYS A 53 10.54 1.76 0.34
CA LYS A 53 10.42 1.90 1.81
C LYS A 53 11.08 0.72 2.51
N GLN A 54 11.67 0.99 3.68
CA GLN A 54 12.26 -0.04 4.54
C GLN A 54 11.27 -0.48 5.63
N VAL A 55 11.29 -1.78 5.92
CA VAL A 55 10.51 -2.46 6.96
C VAL A 55 11.44 -3.01 8.02
#